data_AF-A0A382BV00-F1
#
_entry.id   AF-A0A382BV00-F1
#
_cell.length_a   1.000
_cell.length_b   1.000
_cell.length_c   1.000
_cell.angle_alpha   90.00
_cell.angle_beta   90.00
_cell.angle_gamma   90.00
#
_symmetry.space_group_name_H-M   'P 1'
#
loop_
_entity.id
_entity.type
_entity.pdbx_description
1 polymer ?
#
loop_
_entity_poly.entity_id
_entity_poly.type
_entity_poly.pdbx_seq_one_letter_code
_entity_poly.pdbx_strand_id
1 'polypeptide(L)'
;QVPGRPGHFVAGDIVRPHLLTTAIGQAGIAADSIDHFLADRDPTRRPKVDVHHFNLLNKLNEQALAPTEYDHTQNWGTDGANFAIHNYEDRSAHEVIASDELFLGHFAYQARVKRHSVVPDAESVLSHFEERHLGLTLEDARAEAERCMSCGMCFECDNCVIYCPQDAVFRVKKDESTIGRYVDTDYDRCIGCHICADVCPTGYIDMGMGE
;
A
#
# COMPACT_ATOMS: atom_id res chain seq x y z
N GLN A 1 18.99 -3.34 -21.60
CA GLN A 1 20.31 -2.94 -22.18
C GLN A 1 20.08 -2.02 -23.38
N VAL A 2 21.01 -1.10 -23.65
CA VAL A 2 20.96 -0.25 -24.85
C VAL A 2 21.10 -1.12 -26.11
N PRO A 3 20.22 -0.99 -27.11
CA PRO A 3 20.32 -1.78 -28.34
C PRO A 3 21.72 -1.67 -28.98
N GLY A 4 22.35 -2.81 -29.25
CA GLY A 4 23.68 -2.88 -29.86
C GLY A 4 24.85 -2.51 -28.94
N ARG A 5 24.62 -2.27 -27.64
CA ARG A 5 25.68 -2.01 -26.64
C ARG A 5 25.48 -2.88 -25.38
N PRO A 6 26.02 -4.11 -25.39
CA PRO A 6 25.97 -4.98 -24.22
C PRO A 6 26.57 -4.33 -22.99
N GLY A 7 26.00 -4.60 -21.81
CA GLY A 7 26.48 -4.05 -20.53
C GLY A 7 26.24 -2.55 -20.33
N HIS A 8 25.53 -1.87 -21.24
CA HIS A 8 25.16 -0.46 -21.10
C HIS A 8 23.68 -0.33 -20.74
N PHE A 9 23.39 0.49 -19.74
CA PHE A 9 22.05 0.73 -19.19
C PHE A 9 21.83 2.24 -19.07
N VAL A 10 20.61 2.69 -19.37
CA VAL A 10 20.25 4.11 -19.38
C VAL A 10 18.84 4.28 -18.82
N ALA A 11 18.63 5.36 -18.07
CA ALA A 11 17.34 5.75 -17.51
C ALA A 11 17.33 7.27 -17.24
N GLY A 12 16.14 7.86 -17.10
CA GLY A 12 15.97 9.27 -16.75
C GLY A 12 16.23 10.20 -17.92
N ASP A 13 16.57 11.46 -17.64
CA ASP A 13 16.52 12.56 -18.61
C ASP A 13 17.35 12.34 -19.89
N ILE A 14 18.39 11.51 -19.81
CA ILE A 14 19.25 11.15 -20.95
C ILE A 14 18.51 10.40 -22.07
N VAL A 15 17.39 9.74 -21.76
CA VAL A 15 16.50 9.10 -22.74
C VAL A 15 15.27 9.96 -23.09
N ARG A 16 15.29 11.24 -22.73
CA ARG A 16 14.21 12.24 -22.97
C ARG A 16 12.80 11.82 -22.45
N PRO A 17 12.66 11.43 -21.17
CA PRO A 17 11.37 11.29 -20.53
C PRO A 17 10.68 12.66 -20.46
N HIS A 18 9.35 12.64 -20.63
CA HIS A 18 8.52 13.84 -20.51
C HIS A 18 7.87 13.97 -19.13
N LEU A 19 7.93 12.91 -18.30
CA LEU A 19 7.27 12.82 -17.01
C LEU A 19 8.18 12.14 -15.98
N LEU A 20 8.09 12.58 -14.71
CA LEU A 20 8.81 11.97 -13.58
C LEU A 20 8.52 10.47 -13.45
N THR A 21 7.26 10.06 -13.64
CA THR A 21 6.84 8.65 -13.58
C THR A 21 7.50 7.81 -14.67
N THR A 22 7.74 8.37 -15.85
CA THR A 22 8.50 7.70 -16.92
C THR A 22 9.96 7.49 -16.52
N ALA A 23 10.60 8.48 -15.90
CA ALA A 23 11.97 8.35 -15.41
C ALA A 23 12.07 7.28 -14.29
N ILE A 24 11.11 7.24 -13.37
CA ILE A 24 11.03 6.21 -12.32
C ILE A 24 10.86 4.80 -12.94
N GLY A 25 9.94 4.64 -13.90
CA GLY A 25 9.75 3.38 -14.61
C GLY A 25 11.00 2.93 -15.36
N GLN A 26 11.70 3.86 -16.03
CA GLN A 26 12.98 3.59 -16.68
C GLN A 26 14.06 3.16 -15.69
N ALA A 27 14.13 3.78 -14.52
CA ALA A 27 15.08 3.39 -13.48
C ALA A 27 14.84 1.94 -13.01
N GLY A 28 13.57 1.56 -12.80
CA GLY A 28 13.21 0.17 -12.50
C GLY A 28 13.62 -0.80 -13.61
N ILE A 29 13.35 -0.47 -14.88
CA ILE A 29 13.77 -1.27 -16.05
C ILE A 29 15.30 -1.43 -16.09
N ALA A 30 16.03 -0.35 -15.84
CA ALA A 30 17.48 -0.36 -15.86
C ALA A 30 18.05 -1.22 -14.73
N ALA A 31 17.51 -1.10 -13.51
CA ALA A 31 17.92 -1.92 -12.37
C ALA A 31 17.70 -3.41 -12.64
N ASP A 32 16.52 -3.82 -13.09
CA ASP A 32 16.24 -5.22 -13.44
C ASP A 32 17.15 -5.72 -14.57
N SER A 33 17.42 -4.86 -15.56
CA SER A 33 18.31 -5.22 -16.67
C SER A 33 19.75 -5.43 -16.19
N ILE A 34 20.21 -4.62 -15.23
CA ILE A 34 21.53 -4.75 -14.60
C ILE A 34 21.59 -6.06 -13.83
N ASP A 35 20.57 -6.37 -13.03
CA ASP A 35 20.51 -7.63 -12.26
C ASP A 35 20.59 -8.86 -13.18
N HIS A 36 19.76 -8.92 -14.23
CA HIS A 36 19.83 -10.01 -15.21
C HIS A 36 21.22 -10.15 -15.86
N PHE A 37 21.84 -9.02 -16.23
CA PHE A 37 23.17 -9.03 -16.83
C PHE A 37 24.24 -9.52 -15.86
N LEU A 38 24.20 -9.10 -14.59
CA LEU A 38 25.12 -9.55 -13.56
C LEU A 38 24.92 -11.03 -13.19
N ALA A 39 23.69 -11.52 -13.29
CA ALA A 39 23.33 -12.92 -13.04
C ALA A 39 23.50 -13.84 -14.27
N ASP A 40 24.04 -13.33 -15.39
CA ASP A 40 24.17 -14.04 -16.67
C ASP A 40 22.85 -14.67 -17.16
N ARG A 41 21.74 -13.95 -16.96
CA ARG A 41 20.40 -14.35 -17.40
C ARG A 41 20.00 -13.56 -18.65
N ASP A 42 19.39 -14.26 -19.61
CA ASP A 42 18.87 -13.60 -20.80
C ASP A 42 17.72 -12.64 -20.46
N PRO A 43 17.65 -11.47 -21.12
CA PRO A 43 16.57 -10.52 -20.91
C PRO A 43 15.23 -11.12 -21.38
N THR A 44 14.28 -11.23 -20.47
CA THR A 44 12.93 -11.72 -20.77
C THR A 44 12.04 -10.58 -21.28
N ARG A 45 10.99 -10.94 -22.04
CA ARG A 45 10.01 -9.97 -22.51
C ARG A 45 9.15 -9.50 -21.32
N ARG A 46 9.26 -8.21 -20.98
CA ARG A 46 8.42 -7.60 -19.94
C ARG A 46 6.92 -7.69 -20.26
N PRO A 47 6.05 -7.82 -19.25
CA PRO A 47 4.60 -7.86 -19.43
C PRO A 47 4.08 -6.53 -19.99
N LYS A 48 2.91 -6.56 -20.65
CA LYS A 48 2.28 -5.35 -21.21
C LYS A 48 1.87 -4.34 -20.13
N VAL A 49 1.50 -4.85 -18.96
CA VAL A 49 1.17 -4.05 -17.77
C VAL A 49 2.22 -4.42 -16.75
N ASP A 50 3.14 -3.49 -16.54
CA ASP A 50 4.29 -3.66 -15.66
C ASP A 50 4.03 -2.86 -14.39
N VAL A 51 3.21 -3.46 -13.52
CA VAL A 51 2.81 -2.88 -12.25
C VAL A 51 3.56 -3.58 -11.13
N HIS A 52 4.13 -2.79 -10.23
CA HIS A 52 4.66 -3.34 -8.99
C HIS A 52 3.48 -3.63 -8.06
N HIS A 53 3.16 -4.92 -7.93
CA HIS A 53 2.30 -5.39 -6.86
C HIS A 53 3.04 -5.25 -5.53
N PHE A 54 2.30 -4.92 -4.47
CA PHE A 54 2.83 -5.02 -3.12
C PHE A 54 3.29 -6.46 -2.89
N ASN A 55 4.55 -6.63 -2.48
CA ASN A 55 5.10 -7.92 -2.12
C ASN A 55 5.52 -7.84 -0.65
N LEU A 56 4.73 -8.48 0.21
CA LEU A 56 4.96 -8.48 1.65
C LEU A 56 6.36 -9.04 1.99
N LEU A 57 6.79 -10.13 1.37
CA LEU A 57 8.08 -10.75 1.66
C LEU A 57 9.24 -9.80 1.35
N ASN A 58 9.18 -9.09 0.23
CA ASN A 58 10.17 -8.04 -0.08
C ASN A 58 10.15 -6.93 0.97
N LYS A 59 8.96 -6.50 1.41
CA LYS A 59 8.84 -5.45 2.43
C LYS A 59 9.37 -5.89 3.80
N LEU A 60 9.16 -7.15 4.17
CA LEU A 60 9.74 -7.75 5.38
C LEU A 60 11.26 -7.86 5.27
N ASN A 61 11.78 -8.27 4.11
CA ASN A 61 13.23 -8.33 3.85
C ASN A 61 13.91 -6.97 4.01
N GLU A 62 13.28 -5.88 3.56
CA GLU A 62 13.81 -4.51 3.73
C GLU A 62 14.03 -4.12 5.20
N GLN A 63 13.26 -4.70 6.12
CA GLN A 63 13.35 -4.46 7.56
C GLN A 63 14.06 -5.60 8.30
N ALA A 64 14.67 -6.56 7.60
CA ALA A 64 15.26 -7.76 8.18
C ALA A 64 14.26 -8.62 9.01
N LEU A 65 12.98 -8.60 8.63
CA LEU A 65 11.87 -9.35 9.26
C LEU A 65 11.39 -10.53 8.39
N ALA A 66 12.27 -11.06 7.54
CA ALA A 66 11.97 -12.19 6.68
C ALA A 66 11.54 -13.41 7.51
N PRO A 67 10.52 -14.17 7.09
CA PRO A 67 10.17 -15.40 7.77
C PRO A 67 11.35 -16.37 7.80
N THR A 68 11.54 -17.04 8.92
CA THR A 68 12.53 -18.13 9.01
C THR A 68 12.09 -19.33 8.17
N GLU A 69 13.04 -20.19 7.83
CA GLU A 69 12.74 -21.43 7.10
C GLU A 69 11.72 -22.28 7.88
N TYR A 70 10.67 -22.73 7.18
CA TYR A 70 9.69 -23.63 7.74
C TYR A 70 10.22 -25.06 7.67
N ASP A 71 10.25 -25.76 8.81
CA ASP A 71 10.81 -27.12 8.92
C ASP A 71 9.95 -28.22 8.28
N HIS A 72 8.85 -27.86 7.62
CA HIS A 72 7.88 -28.75 7.00
C HIS A 72 7.23 -29.75 7.97
N THR A 73 7.20 -29.44 9.28
CA THR A 73 6.50 -30.23 10.29
C THR A 73 5.19 -29.57 10.70
N GLN A 74 4.17 -30.39 10.96
CA GLN A 74 2.89 -29.86 11.42
C GLN A 74 3.07 -29.20 12.78
N ASN A 75 2.66 -27.93 12.87
CA ASN A 75 2.76 -27.12 14.07
C ASN A 75 1.42 -26.44 14.38
N TRP A 76 1.14 -26.19 15.66
CA TRP A 76 -0.08 -25.57 16.16
C TRP A 76 0.29 -24.34 16.98
N GLY A 77 -0.51 -23.28 16.95
CA GLY A 77 -0.21 -22.04 17.68
C GLY A 77 1.02 -21.32 17.12
N THR A 78 1.01 -21.05 15.81
CA THR A 78 2.12 -20.43 15.10
C THR A 78 2.14 -18.90 15.23
N ASP A 79 1.32 -18.31 16.09
CA ASP A 79 1.21 -16.86 16.31
C ASP A 79 2.55 -16.22 16.71
N GLY A 80 3.35 -16.91 17.53
CA GLY A 80 4.72 -16.51 17.88
C GLY A 80 5.81 -17.08 16.96
N ALA A 81 5.46 -17.80 15.90
CA ALA A 81 6.44 -18.49 15.06
C ALA A 81 6.98 -17.58 13.95
N ASN A 82 8.31 -17.40 13.92
CA ASN A 82 8.97 -16.54 12.93
C ASN A 82 8.88 -17.07 11.48
N PHE A 83 8.49 -18.33 11.26
CA PHE A 83 8.34 -18.88 9.90
C PHE A 83 6.96 -18.60 9.30
N ALA A 84 5.99 -18.16 10.11
CA ALA A 84 4.59 -18.04 9.72
C ALA A 84 4.16 -16.57 9.61
N ILE A 85 3.41 -16.24 8.56
CA ILE A 85 2.80 -14.93 8.35
C ILE A 85 1.29 -15.10 8.49
N HIS A 86 0.69 -14.37 9.43
CA HIS A 86 -0.75 -14.53 9.75
C HIS A 86 -1.66 -13.44 9.20
N ASN A 87 -1.14 -12.35 8.61
CA ASN A 87 -2.00 -11.18 8.43
C ASN A 87 -1.77 -10.23 7.23
N TYR A 88 -0.96 -10.57 6.21
CA TYR A 88 -0.67 -9.56 5.17
C TYR A 88 -0.45 -10.07 3.73
N GLU A 89 -0.91 -11.26 3.36
CA GLU A 89 -0.43 -11.82 2.09
C GLU A 89 -0.81 -10.99 0.85
N ASP A 90 -2.01 -10.41 0.78
CA ASP A 90 -2.39 -9.26 -0.08
C ASP A 90 -3.90 -9.00 0.12
N ARG A 91 -4.30 -7.96 0.86
CA ARG A 91 -5.73 -7.56 0.96
C ARG A 91 -6.16 -6.59 -0.15
N SER A 92 -5.25 -6.13 -1.01
CA SER A 92 -5.56 -5.14 -2.05
C SER A 92 -6.56 -5.66 -3.09
N ALA A 93 -6.59 -6.98 -3.30
CA ALA A 93 -7.57 -7.65 -4.14
C ALA A 93 -8.92 -7.91 -3.45
N HIS A 94 -8.98 -7.82 -2.11
CA HIS A 94 -10.10 -8.35 -1.34
C HIS A 94 -10.91 -7.32 -0.57
N GLU A 95 -10.36 -6.17 -0.16
CA GLU A 95 -11.17 -5.22 0.59
C GLU A 95 -10.53 -3.84 0.72
N VAL A 96 -11.15 -2.85 0.07
CA VAL A 96 -11.19 -1.50 0.64
C VAL A 96 -12.41 -1.49 1.53
N ILE A 97 -12.21 -1.34 2.85
CA ILE A 97 -13.29 -1.27 3.82
C ILE A 97 -14.38 -0.28 3.38
N ALA A 98 -15.64 -0.65 3.55
CA ALA A 98 -16.75 0.17 3.09
C ALA A 98 -16.93 1.40 3.99
N SER A 99 -17.54 2.46 3.45
CA SER A 99 -17.67 3.73 4.18
C SER A 99 -18.54 3.65 5.44
N ASP A 100 -19.41 2.64 5.51
CA ASP A 100 -20.29 2.32 6.64
C ASP A 100 -19.59 1.53 7.75
N GLU A 101 -18.41 0.96 7.47
CA GLU A 101 -17.56 0.27 8.44
C GLU A 101 -16.45 1.18 8.99
N LEU A 102 -16.24 2.36 8.38
CA LEU A 102 -15.36 3.39 8.90
C LEU A 102 -16.02 4.13 10.08
N PHE A 103 -15.28 4.35 11.17
CA PHE A 103 -15.71 5.27 12.21
C PHE A 103 -15.48 6.73 11.78
N LEU A 104 -16.42 7.26 10.97
CA LEU A 104 -16.37 8.59 10.37
C LEU A 104 -16.28 9.74 11.38
N GLY A 105 -16.69 9.52 12.63
CA GLY A 105 -16.60 10.52 13.71
C GLY A 105 -15.17 10.92 14.07
N HIS A 106 -14.17 10.11 13.71
CA HIS A 106 -12.76 10.45 13.88
C HIS A 106 -12.28 11.53 12.89
N PHE A 107 -12.89 11.60 11.70
CA PHE A 107 -12.43 12.47 10.63
C PHE A 107 -13.23 13.78 10.62
N ALA A 108 -12.51 14.91 10.63
CA ALA A 108 -13.15 16.19 10.43
C ALA A 108 -13.78 16.26 9.03
N TYR A 109 -15.02 16.77 8.96
CA TYR A 109 -15.64 16.98 7.66
C TYR A 109 -14.83 18.00 6.86
N GLN A 110 -14.44 17.59 5.65
CA GLN A 110 -13.87 18.46 4.63
C GLN A 110 -14.64 18.24 3.34
N ALA A 111 -14.92 19.28 2.57
CA ALA A 111 -15.59 19.11 1.29
C ALA A 111 -14.64 18.49 0.26
N ARG A 112 -15.14 17.55 -0.55
CA ARG A 112 -14.37 16.97 -1.67
C ARG A 112 -14.09 18.04 -2.72
N VAL A 113 -12.87 18.09 -3.25
CA VAL A 113 -12.56 18.93 -4.40
C VAL A 113 -13.27 18.38 -5.63
N LYS A 114 -14.17 19.17 -6.24
CA LYS A 114 -14.88 18.77 -7.46
C LYS A 114 -13.99 19.07 -8.65
N ARG A 115 -13.70 18.05 -9.47
CA ARG A 115 -12.98 18.23 -10.74
C ARG A 115 -13.74 19.20 -11.64
N HIS A 116 -13.01 20.11 -12.26
CA HIS A 116 -13.57 21.00 -13.26
C HIS A 116 -13.89 20.22 -14.53
N SER A 117 -15.02 20.53 -15.15
CA SER A 117 -15.40 19.94 -16.43
C SER A 117 -15.64 21.03 -17.46
N VAL A 118 -15.08 20.85 -18.65
CA VAL A 118 -15.37 21.71 -19.80
C VAL A 118 -16.47 21.02 -20.61
N VAL A 119 -17.56 21.74 -20.85
CA VAL A 119 -18.68 21.26 -21.67
C VAL A 119 -18.69 22.11 -22.94
N PRO A 120 -18.49 21.51 -24.13
CA PRO A 120 -18.58 22.24 -25.38
C PRO A 120 -20.02 22.72 -25.61
N ASP A 121 -20.15 23.86 -26.28
CA ASP A 121 -21.44 24.34 -26.77
C ASP A 121 -21.89 23.56 -28.03
N ALA A 122 -23.14 23.78 -28.44
CA ALA A 122 -23.73 23.04 -29.56
C ALA A 122 -23.00 23.26 -30.90
N GLU A 123 -22.32 24.40 -31.08
CA GLU A 123 -21.63 24.76 -32.31
C GLU A 123 -20.21 24.15 -32.36
N SER A 124 -19.55 24.07 -31.20
CA SER A 124 -18.21 23.50 -31.05
C SER A 124 -18.19 21.99 -30.82
N VAL A 125 -19.34 21.36 -30.54
CA VAL A 125 -19.41 19.92 -30.23
C VAL A 125 -18.83 19.04 -31.34
N LEU A 126 -18.96 19.46 -32.60
CA LEU A 126 -18.40 18.76 -33.75
C LEU A 126 -16.91 19.12 -33.88
N SER A 127 -16.04 18.13 -33.71
CA SER A 127 -14.58 18.28 -33.73
C SER A 127 -13.96 18.87 -32.45
N HIS A 128 -14.68 18.87 -31.34
CA HIS A 128 -14.09 19.13 -30.01
C HIS A 128 -13.38 17.87 -29.49
N PHE A 129 -12.06 17.98 -29.30
CA PHE A 129 -11.20 16.90 -28.78
C PHE A 129 -10.53 17.28 -27.45
N GLU A 130 -10.95 18.38 -26.82
CA GLU A 130 -10.38 18.77 -25.53
C GLU A 130 -10.89 17.86 -24.42
N GLU A 131 -10.11 17.76 -23.35
CA GLU A 131 -10.44 16.90 -22.23
C GLU A 131 -11.68 17.41 -21.47
N ARG A 132 -12.70 16.56 -21.36
CA ARG A 132 -13.95 16.91 -20.68
C ARG A 132 -13.80 17.06 -19.17
N HIS A 133 -12.93 16.27 -18.57
CA HIS A 133 -12.66 16.26 -17.13
C HIS A 133 -11.22 16.68 -16.91
N LEU A 134 -11.01 17.91 -16.49
CA LEU A 134 -9.67 18.40 -16.25
C LEU A 134 -9.08 17.73 -15.01
N GLY A 135 -7.78 17.45 -15.06
CA GLY A 135 -7.02 17.02 -13.90
C GLY A 135 -7.10 18.04 -12.76
N LEU A 136 -6.88 17.58 -11.53
CA LEU A 136 -6.72 18.47 -10.39
C LEU A 136 -5.42 19.28 -10.55
N THR A 137 -5.43 20.53 -10.10
CA THR A 137 -4.18 21.28 -9.93
C THR A 137 -3.31 20.58 -8.88
N LEU A 138 -2.01 20.89 -8.83
CA LEU A 138 -1.13 20.33 -7.81
C LEU A 138 -1.61 20.65 -6.38
N GLU A 139 -2.17 21.84 -6.18
CA GLU A 139 -2.73 22.27 -4.90
C GLU A 139 -3.97 21.46 -4.53
N ASP A 140 -4.92 21.34 -5.46
CA ASP A 140 -6.14 20.54 -5.27
C ASP A 140 -5.84 19.05 -5.04
N ALA A 141 -4.86 18.52 -5.77
CA ALA A 141 -4.44 17.13 -5.63
C ALA A 141 -3.84 16.84 -4.25
N ARG A 142 -3.06 17.79 -3.69
CA ARG A 142 -2.53 17.69 -2.32
C ARG A 142 -3.65 17.79 -1.29
N ALA A 143 -4.56 18.75 -1.44
CA ALA A 143 -5.71 18.89 -0.56
C ALA A 143 -6.59 17.63 -0.53
N GLU A 144 -6.80 16.97 -1.68
CA GLU A 144 -7.56 15.71 -1.71
C GLU A 144 -6.75 14.54 -1.12
N ALA A 145 -5.43 14.51 -1.28
CA ALA A 145 -4.58 13.49 -0.66
C ALA A 145 -4.55 13.60 0.88
N GLU A 146 -4.56 14.83 1.42
CA GLU A 146 -4.64 15.08 2.88
C GLU A 146 -6.00 14.67 3.47
N ARG A 147 -7.04 14.56 2.65
CA ARG A 147 -8.37 14.01 3.02
C ARG A 147 -8.41 12.48 3.08
N CYS A 148 -7.30 11.78 2.77
CA CYS A 148 -7.25 10.32 2.78
C CYS A 148 -7.57 9.76 4.17
N MET A 149 -8.52 8.83 4.23
CA MET A 149 -8.96 8.20 5.48
C MET A 149 -8.17 6.93 5.83
N SER A 150 -7.15 6.54 5.05
CA SER A 150 -6.42 5.27 5.25
C SER A 150 -7.35 4.05 5.37
N CYS A 151 -8.42 4.01 4.59
CA CYS A 151 -9.46 2.96 4.63
C CYS A 151 -8.85 1.55 4.55
N GLY A 152 -8.94 0.79 5.65
CA GLY A 152 -8.43 -0.58 5.77
C GLY A 152 -6.99 -0.71 6.28
N MET A 153 -6.31 0.40 6.58
CA MET A 153 -4.92 0.39 7.04
C MET A 153 -4.74 1.17 8.35
N CYS A 154 -3.86 0.69 9.22
CA CYS A 154 -3.45 1.44 10.40
C CYS A 154 -2.60 2.65 9.99
N PHE A 155 -2.88 3.80 10.62
CA PHE A 155 -2.14 5.06 10.47
C PHE A 155 -1.69 5.59 11.86
N GLU A 156 -1.58 4.69 12.84
CA GLU A 156 -1.00 4.97 14.16
C GLU A 156 -1.75 6.07 14.95
N CYS A 157 -3.09 6.06 14.92
CA CYS A 157 -3.90 6.99 15.72
C CYS A 157 -3.96 6.67 17.22
N ASP A 158 -3.48 5.49 17.63
CA ASP A 158 -3.40 5.01 19.00
C ASP A 158 -4.71 4.83 19.77
N ASN A 159 -5.87 5.05 19.14
CA ASN A 159 -7.17 4.85 19.81
C ASN A 159 -7.28 3.46 20.43
N CYS A 160 -6.90 2.41 19.69
CA CYS A 160 -6.97 1.04 20.18
C CYS A 160 -6.10 0.76 21.41
N VAL A 161 -4.96 1.43 21.53
CA VAL A 161 -4.07 1.36 22.69
C VAL A 161 -4.68 2.13 23.86
N ILE A 162 -5.18 3.34 23.61
CA ILE A 162 -5.72 4.24 24.64
C ILE A 162 -7.01 3.70 25.26
N TYR A 163 -7.90 3.14 24.45
CA TYR A 163 -9.22 2.69 24.90
C TYR A 163 -9.24 1.23 25.37
N CYS A 164 -8.13 0.49 25.25
CA CYS A 164 -8.08 -0.89 25.74
C CYS A 164 -8.14 -0.90 27.28
N PRO A 165 -9.21 -1.43 27.91
CA PRO A 165 -9.34 -1.39 29.37
C PRO A 165 -8.40 -2.37 30.09
N GLN A 166 -7.71 -3.24 29.36
CA GLN A 166 -6.81 -4.27 29.89
C GLN A 166 -5.34 -4.01 29.52
N ASP A 167 -5.05 -2.91 28.82
CA ASP A 167 -3.73 -2.64 28.23
C ASP A 167 -3.23 -3.84 27.40
N ALA A 168 -4.15 -4.53 26.72
CA ALA A 168 -3.87 -5.70 25.90
C ALA A 168 -3.34 -5.34 24.51
N VAL A 169 -3.72 -4.17 23.96
CA VAL A 169 -3.23 -3.69 22.68
C VAL A 169 -2.03 -2.77 22.90
N PHE A 170 -0.92 -3.04 22.22
CA PHE A 170 0.31 -2.27 22.37
C PHE A 170 0.98 -2.01 21.02
N ARG A 171 1.85 -1.00 20.96
CA ARG A 171 2.63 -0.70 19.74
C ARG A 171 3.73 -1.72 19.54
N VAL A 172 3.87 -2.19 18.31
CA VAL A 172 5.02 -3.00 17.90
C VAL A 172 6.28 -2.14 18.01
N LYS A 173 7.39 -2.74 18.43
CA LYS A 173 8.66 -2.01 18.53
C LYS A 173 9.12 -1.57 17.14
N LYS A 174 9.84 -0.46 17.06
CA LYS A 174 10.27 0.13 15.78
C LYS A 174 11.18 -0.78 14.94
N ASP A 175 11.94 -1.64 15.59
CA ASP A 175 12.80 -2.65 14.98
C ASP A 175 12.03 -3.89 14.48
N GLU A 176 10.78 -4.06 14.92
CA GLU A 176 9.89 -5.17 14.55
C GLU A 176 8.67 -4.69 13.72
N SER A 177 8.51 -3.37 13.53
CA SER A 177 7.40 -2.76 12.80
C SER A 177 7.65 -2.73 11.29
N THR A 178 6.63 -3.04 10.50
CA THR A 178 6.64 -2.91 9.03
C THR A 178 5.31 -2.36 8.54
N ILE A 179 5.18 -2.10 7.23
CA ILE A 179 3.91 -1.67 6.65
C ILE A 179 2.83 -2.68 6.99
N GLY A 180 1.75 -2.18 7.60
CA GLY A 180 0.64 -2.99 8.05
C GLY A 180 0.78 -3.41 9.51
N ARG A 181 1.98 -3.66 10.06
CA ARG A 181 2.19 -4.20 11.41
C ARG A 181 2.64 -3.12 12.40
N TYR A 182 1.67 -2.41 12.97
CA TYR A 182 1.93 -1.27 13.88
C TYR A 182 1.52 -1.50 15.33
N VAL A 183 0.48 -2.30 15.55
CA VAL A 183 0.00 -2.68 16.88
C VAL A 183 -0.15 -4.19 16.94
N ASP A 184 0.02 -4.74 18.15
CA ASP A 184 -0.13 -6.16 18.45
C ASP A 184 -1.05 -6.32 19.67
N THR A 185 -1.55 -7.53 19.90
CA THR A 185 -2.48 -7.85 20.98
C THR A 185 -1.92 -8.95 21.88
N ASP A 186 -1.82 -8.64 23.17
CA ASP A 186 -1.59 -9.63 24.23
C ASP A 186 -2.90 -10.39 24.49
N TYR A 187 -3.01 -11.58 23.90
CA TYR A 187 -4.21 -12.42 24.03
C TYR A 187 -4.42 -12.97 25.44
N ASP A 188 -3.40 -13.01 26.30
CA ASP A 188 -3.57 -13.42 27.70
C ASP A 188 -4.28 -12.34 28.53
N ARG A 189 -4.21 -11.08 28.09
CA ARG A 189 -4.92 -9.94 28.71
C ARG A 189 -6.21 -9.58 27.98
N CYS A 190 -6.34 -9.96 26.71
CA CYS A 190 -7.49 -9.64 25.91
C CYS A 190 -8.73 -10.38 26.43
N ILE A 191 -9.75 -9.62 26.84
CA ILE A 191 -11.03 -10.16 27.31
C ILE A 191 -12.11 -10.19 26.21
N GLY A 192 -11.75 -9.87 24.96
CA GLY A 192 -12.70 -9.84 23.85
C GLY A 192 -13.84 -8.84 24.07
N CYS A 193 -13.52 -7.60 24.47
CA CYS A 193 -14.53 -6.55 24.69
C CYS A 193 -14.88 -5.72 23.44
N HIS A 194 -14.16 -5.93 22.31
CA HIS A 194 -14.38 -5.28 21.02
C HIS A 194 -14.12 -3.76 20.97
N ILE A 195 -13.86 -3.10 22.10
CA ILE A 195 -13.64 -1.65 22.17
C ILE A 195 -12.55 -1.18 21.20
N CYS A 196 -11.44 -1.91 21.09
CA CYS A 196 -10.35 -1.56 20.18
C CYS A 196 -10.75 -1.58 18.70
N ALA A 197 -11.65 -2.48 18.30
CA ALA A 197 -12.23 -2.54 16.96
C ALA A 197 -13.22 -1.39 16.74
N ASP A 198 -14.14 -1.16 17.70
CA ASP A 198 -15.15 -0.11 17.61
C ASP A 198 -14.55 1.30 17.48
N VAL A 199 -13.42 1.56 18.15
CA VAL A 199 -12.75 2.87 18.09
C VAL A 199 -11.73 2.98 16.94
N CYS A 200 -11.54 1.92 16.16
CA CYS A 200 -10.63 1.93 15.01
C CYS A 200 -11.26 2.70 13.85
N PRO A 201 -10.72 3.87 13.46
CA PRO A 201 -11.39 4.70 12.46
C PRO A 201 -11.26 4.18 11.04
N THR A 202 -10.34 3.24 10.82
CA THR A 202 -10.07 2.65 9.50
C THR A 202 -10.48 1.19 9.38
N GLY A 203 -11.06 0.63 10.45
CA GLY A 203 -11.37 -0.80 10.57
C GLY A 203 -10.18 -1.72 10.34
N TYR A 204 -8.98 -1.25 10.70
CA TYR A 204 -7.76 -2.05 10.68
C TYR A 204 -7.77 -3.17 11.74
N ILE A 205 -8.46 -2.96 12.86
CA ILE A 205 -8.66 -4.00 13.88
C ILE A 205 -9.96 -4.71 13.59
N ASP A 206 -9.85 -6.00 13.34
CA ASP A 206 -10.97 -6.91 13.16
C ASP A 206 -11.02 -7.92 14.31
N MET A 207 -12.23 -8.28 14.72
CA MET A 207 -12.47 -9.25 15.78
C MET A 207 -12.73 -10.59 15.12
N GLY A 208 -11.67 -11.39 14.95
CA GLY A 208 -11.67 -12.71 14.30
C GLY A 208 -12.44 -13.81 15.03
N MET A 209 -13.69 -13.57 15.44
CA MET A 209 -14.62 -14.61 15.85
C MET A 209 -15.41 -15.10 14.63
N GLY A 210 -14.71 -15.81 13.74
CA GLY A 210 -15.24 -16.77 12.75
C GLY A 210 -16.47 -16.35 11.94
N GLU A 211 -16.22 -15.87 10.72
CA GLU A 211 -16.97 -16.33 9.54
C GLU A 211 -16.13 -17.37 8.77
#